data_AF-A0A7V9D3A6-F1
#
_entry.id   AF-A0A7V9D3A6-F1
#
_cell.length_a   1.000
_cell.length_b   1.000
_cell.length_c   1.000
_cell.angle_alpha   90.00
_cell.angle_beta   90.00
_cell.angle_gamma   90.00
#
_symmetry.space_group_name_H-M   'P 1'
#
loop_
_entity.id
_entity.type
_entity.pdbx_description
1 polymer ?
#
loop_
_entity_poly.entity_id
_entity_poly.type
_entity_poly.pdbx_seq_one_letter_code
_entity_poly.pdbx_strand_id
1 'polypeptide(L)'
;ALERERIKPLRAPAIIVVGIEQDPSDAVLSIENVEAGAAAIQNLLLAAHALGLAAIWRTGASAYSTSVKRHFGLADEDALLGFVYIGYPAFSPAQAERTAQGKVEWWASRHPL
;
A
#
# COMPACT_ATOMS: atom_id res chain seq x y z
N ALA A 1 -9.39 -24.05 -1.44
CA ALA A 1 -9.25 -22.60 -1.73
C ALA A 1 -9.57 -21.76 -0.49
N LEU A 2 -10.79 -21.84 0.06
CA LEU A 2 -11.23 -21.09 1.24
C LEU A 2 -10.29 -21.15 2.45
N GLU A 3 -9.81 -22.35 2.83
CA GLU A 3 -8.93 -22.50 4.00
C GLU A 3 -7.60 -21.73 3.85
N ARG A 4 -7.06 -21.65 2.63
CA ARG A 4 -5.84 -20.87 2.36
C ARG A 4 -6.05 -19.37 2.50
N GLU A 5 -7.26 -18.88 2.26
CA GLU A 5 -7.61 -17.47 2.44
C GLU A 5 -7.78 -17.13 3.93
N ARG A 6 -8.40 -18.02 4.72
CA ARG A 6 -8.64 -17.82 6.16
C ARG A 6 -7.38 -17.62 6.98
N ILE A 7 -6.27 -18.24 6.58
CA ILE A 7 -4.99 -18.12 7.28
C ILE A 7 -4.22 -16.84 6.90
N LYS A 8 -4.59 -16.14 5.82
CA LYS A 8 -3.82 -14.95 5.37
C LYS A 8 -3.80 -13.84 6.41
N PRO A 9 -4.93 -13.45 7.04
CA PRO A 9 -4.93 -12.42 8.08
C PRO A 9 -4.09 -12.80 9.31
N LEU A 10 -3.89 -14.09 9.56
CA LEU A 10 -3.18 -14.60 10.74
C LEU A 10 -1.65 -14.56 10.60
N ARG A 11 -1.12 -14.01 9.50
CA ARG A 11 0.33 -13.94 9.22
C ARG A 11 1.07 -12.85 10.00
N ALA A 12 0.34 -11.95 10.65
CA ALA A 12 0.90 -10.92 11.52
C ALA A 12 -0.03 -10.70 12.72
N PRO A 13 0.50 -10.23 13.85
CA PRO A 13 -0.31 -9.96 15.04
C PRO A 13 -1.29 -8.78 14.85
N ALA A 14 -1.02 -7.88 13.89
CA ALA A 14 -1.94 -6.79 13.55
C ALA A 14 -1.95 -6.50 12.04
N ILE A 15 -3.08 -5.95 11.58
CA ILE A 15 -3.29 -5.49 10.21
C ILE A 15 -3.94 -4.10 10.26
N ILE A 16 -3.37 -3.16 9.52
CA ILE A 16 -3.98 -1.86 9.24
C ILE A 16 -4.58 -1.91 7.83
N VAL A 17 -5.86 -1.62 7.72
CA VAL A 17 -6.57 -1.55 6.43
C VAL A 17 -6.61 -0.10 5.98
N VAL A 18 -6.16 0.17 4.76
CA VAL A 18 -6.08 1.55 4.25
C VAL A 18 -7.01 1.70 3.06
N GLY A 19 -8.06 2.50 3.24
CA GLY A 19 -9.03 2.86 2.22
C GLY A 19 -9.07 4.37 2.00
N ILE A 20 -9.43 4.77 0.79
CA ILE A 20 -9.57 6.16 0.35
C ILE A 20 -10.99 6.32 -0.21
N GLU A 21 -11.73 7.23 0.40
CA GLU A 21 -13.01 7.70 -0.14
C GLU A 21 -12.76 8.41 -1.48
N GLN A 22 -13.53 8.06 -2.51
CA GLN A 22 -13.38 8.65 -3.83
C GLN A 22 -14.46 9.70 -4.08
N ASP A 23 -14.08 10.82 -4.68
CA ASP A 23 -15.03 11.80 -5.19
C ASP A 23 -15.22 11.57 -6.70
N PRO A 24 -16.34 10.95 -7.13
CA PRO A 24 -16.57 10.67 -8.54
C PRO A 24 -16.74 11.93 -9.40
N SER A 25 -16.90 13.11 -8.79
CA SER A 25 -17.00 14.39 -9.49
C SER A 25 -15.63 15.03 -9.79
N ASP A 26 -14.55 14.57 -9.17
CA ASP A 26 -13.19 15.07 -9.39
C ASP A 26 -12.17 13.92 -9.54
N ALA A 27 -11.88 13.58 -10.79
CA ALA A 27 -10.93 12.52 -11.12
C ALA A 27 -9.48 12.88 -10.77
N VAL A 28 -9.11 14.16 -10.73
CA VAL A 28 -7.74 14.60 -10.40
C VAL A 28 -7.52 14.43 -8.90
N LEU A 29 -8.43 14.95 -8.07
CA LEU A 29 -8.37 14.75 -6.63
C LEU A 29 -8.45 13.26 -6.26
N SER A 30 -9.23 12.48 -7.02
CA SER A 30 -9.32 11.02 -6.83
C SER A 30 -7.97 10.31 -6.94
N ILE A 31 -7.17 10.60 -7.98
CA ILE A 31 -5.83 9.99 -8.12
C ILE A 31 -4.83 10.56 -7.11
N GLU A 32 -4.85 11.86 -6.85
CA GLU A 32 -3.97 12.49 -5.86
C GLU A 32 -4.22 11.93 -4.44
N ASN A 33 -5.48 11.66 -4.07
CA ASN A 33 -5.83 11.03 -2.80
C ASN A 33 -5.34 9.58 -2.71
N VAL A 34 -5.40 8.83 -3.81
CA VAL A 34 -4.82 7.47 -3.89
C VAL A 34 -3.31 7.53 -3.70
N GLU A 35 -2.62 8.47 -4.34
CA GLU A 35 -1.17 8.67 -4.20
C GLU A 35 -0.79 9.10 -2.79
N ALA A 36 -1.55 10.02 -2.18
CA ALA A 36 -1.38 10.43 -0.79
C ALA A 36 -1.57 9.23 0.17
N GLY A 37 -2.56 8.38 -0.07
CA GLY A 37 -2.76 7.14 0.68
C GLY A 37 -1.60 6.14 0.52
N ALA A 38 -1.06 5.99 -0.70
CA ALA A 38 0.11 5.15 -0.95
C ALA A 38 1.36 5.69 -0.23
N ALA A 39 1.57 7.01 -0.23
CA ALA A 39 2.63 7.66 0.53
C ALA A 39 2.45 7.46 2.05
N ALA A 40 1.22 7.54 2.56
CA ALA A 40 0.91 7.25 3.95
C ALA A 40 1.26 5.79 4.33
N ILE A 41 0.91 4.82 3.47
CA ILE A 41 1.31 3.42 3.65
C ILE A 41 2.84 3.29 3.70
N GLN A 42 3.56 3.91 2.76
CA GLN A 42 5.02 3.86 2.76
C GLN A 42 5.62 4.47 4.02
N ASN A 43 5.07 5.58 4.52
CA ASN A 43 5.49 6.19 5.79
C ASN A 43 5.23 5.27 6.98
N LEU A 44 4.09 4.56 7.01
CA LEU A 44 3.81 3.54 8.02
C LEU A 44 4.84 2.40 7.99
N LEU A 45 5.24 1.93 6.80
CA LEU A 45 6.27 0.90 6.66
C LEU A 45 7.62 1.36 7.20
N LEU A 46 8.02 2.61 6.89
CA LEU A 46 9.26 3.20 7.40
C LEU A 46 9.21 3.38 8.92
N ALA A 47 8.09 3.86 9.46
CA ALA A 47 7.90 4.03 10.91
C ALA A 47 7.94 2.69 11.65
N ALA A 48 7.28 1.66 11.14
CA ALA A 48 7.34 0.31 11.70
C ALA A 48 8.78 -0.18 11.78
N HIS A 49 9.54 -0.03 10.69
CA HIS A 49 10.94 -0.44 10.65
C HIS A 49 11.82 0.35 11.65
N ALA A 50 11.60 1.67 11.77
CA ALA A 50 12.31 2.50 12.75
C ALA A 50 12.04 2.09 14.20
N LEU A 51 10.87 1.50 14.47
CA LEU A 51 10.48 0.96 15.78
C LEU A 51 10.93 -0.50 16.00
N GLY A 52 11.72 -1.08 15.09
CA GLY A 52 12.18 -2.47 15.18
C GLY A 52 11.12 -3.52 14.80
N LEU A 53 10.03 -3.10 14.15
CA LEU A 53 8.99 -3.99 13.63
C LEU A 53 9.23 -4.29 12.14
N ALA A 54 8.70 -5.42 11.68
CA ALA A 54 8.52 -5.69 10.28
C ALA A 54 7.10 -5.33 9.85
N ALA A 55 6.98 -4.79 8.63
CA ALA A 55 5.69 -4.54 8.00
C ALA A 55 5.71 -4.88 6.51
N ILE A 56 4.55 -5.27 5.98
CA ILE A 56 4.39 -5.56 4.55
C ILE A 56 3.02 -5.09 4.04
N TRP A 57 3.04 -4.36 2.94
CA TRP A 57 1.83 -3.95 2.22
C TRP A 57 1.38 -5.04 1.24
N ARG A 58 0.13 -5.47 1.35
CA ARG A 58 -0.52 -6.47 0.48
C ARG A 58 -1.85 -5.96 -0.03
N THR A 59 -2.16 -6.21 -1.30
CA THR A 59 -3.49 -5.95 -1.89
C THR A 59 -4.17 -7.27 -2.24
N GLY A 60 -3.75 -7.91 -3.33
CA GLY A 60 -4.37 -9.11 -3.89
C GLY A 60 -5.82 -8.89 -4.35
N ALA A 61 -6.47 -9.95 -4.84
CA ALA A 61 -7.87 -9.87 -5.31
C ALA A 61 -8.85 -9.34 -4.24
N SER A 62 -8.55 -9.57 -2.96
CA SER A 62 -9.37 -9.08 -1.85
C SER A 62 -9.47 -7.56 -1.78
N ALA A 63 -8.39 -6.83 -2.13
CA ALA A 63 -8.41 -5.37 -2.13
C ALA A 63 -9.37 -4.78 -3.18
N TYR A 64 -9.66 -5.53 -4.25
CA TYR A 64 -10.55 -5.10 -5.33
C TYR A 64 -11.98 -5.63 -5.18
N SER A 65 -12.24 -6.50 -4.19
CA SER A 65 -13.55 -7.11 -4.00
C SER A 65 -14.53 -6.13 -3.35
N THR A 66 -15.65 -5.86 -4.00
CA THR A 66 -16.73 -5.03 -3.47
C THR A 66 -17.22 -5.50 -2.10
N SER A 67 -17.32 -6.82 -1.88
CA SER A 67 -17.74 -7.35 -0.58
C SER A 67 -16.75 -7.06 0.54
N VAL A 68 -15.45 -7.02 0.22
CA VAL A 68 -14.39 -6.70 1.19
C VAL A 68 -14.37 -5.21 1.47
N LYS A 69 -14.52 -4.36 0.44
CA LYS A 69 -14.64 -2.91 0.60
C LYS A 69 -15.80 -2.55 1.53
N ARG A 70 -17.00 -3.04 1.24
CA ARG A 70 -18.19 -2.83 2.08
C ARG A 70 -18.03 -3.35 3.50
N HIS A 71 -17.32 -4.46 3.71
CA HIS A 71 -17.03 -4.96 5.05
C HIS A 71 -16.24 -3.95 5.90
N PHE A 72 -15.35 -3.16 5.28
CA PHE A 72 -14.61 -2.09 5.92
C PHE A 72 -15.31 -0.72 5.85
N GLY A 73 -16.59 -0.69 5.47
CA GLY A 73 -17.39 0.54 5.41
C GLY A 73 -17.12 1.43 4.20
N LEU A 74 -16.38 0.93 3.20
CA LEU A 74 -16.11 1.66 1.96
C LEU A 74 -17.24 1.44 0.94
N ALA A 75 -17.52 2.48 0.15
CA ALA A 75 -18.42 2.42 -0.99
C ALA A 75 -17.83 1.58 -2.15
N ASP A 76 -18.62 1.36 -3.20
CA ASP A 76 -18.20 0.53 -4.33
C ASP A 76 -17.15 1.24 -5.20
N GLU A 77 -17.24 2.56 -5.28
CA GLU A 77 -16.35 3.50 -5.95
C GLU A 77 -15.05 3.72 -5.17
N ASP A 78 -15.06 3.56 -3.85
CA ASP A 78 -13.91 3.80 -3.00
C ASP A 78 -12.73 2.86 -3.31
N ALA A 79 -11.53 3.36 -3.03
CA ALA A 79 -10.29 2.64 -3.25
C ALA A 79 -9.79 2.00 -1.95
N LEU A 80 -9.79 0.67 -1.88
CA LEU A 80 -9.08 -0.07 -0.84
C LEU A 80 -7.63 -0.29 -1.28
N LEU A 81 -6.74 0.58 -0.79
CA LEU A 81 -5.32 0.56 -1.15
C LEU A 81 -4.59 -0.66 -0.60
N GLY A 82 -5.08 -1.27 0.47
CA GLY A 82 -4.68 -2.61 0.87
C GLY A 82 -4.55 -2.81 2.38
N PHE A 83 -3.78 -3.84 2.73
CA PHE A 83 -3.61 -4.37 4.06
C PHE A 83 -2.13 -4.29 4.46
N VAL A 84 -1.82 -3.54 5.51
CA VAL A 84 -0.49 -3.43 6.09
C VAL A 84 -0.39 -4.38 7.27
N TYR A 85 0.27 -5.50 7.05
CA TYR A 85 0.56 -6.49 8.09
C TYR A 85 1.77 -6.01 8.90
N ILE A 86 1.68 -5.98 10.22
CA ILE A 86 2.74 -5.47 11.11
C ILE A 86 2.97 -6.38 12.32
N GLY A 87 4.24 -6.56 12.70
CA GLY A 87 4.63 -7.33 13.88
C GLY A 87 6.14 -7.44 14.05
N TYR A 88 6.58 -8.22 15.03
CA TYR A 88 8.00 -8.50 15.21
C TYR A 88 8.52 -9.43 14.09
N PRO A 89 9.68 -9.12 13.48
CA PRO A 89 10.25 -9.97 12.43
C PRO A 89 10.65 -11.35 12.97
N ALA A 90 10.22 -12.40 12.28
CA ALA A 90 10.72 -13.75 12.55
C ALA A 90 12.13 -13.99 11.95
N PHE A 91 12.48 -13.23 10.91
CA PHE A 91 13.77 -13.28 10.22
C PHE A 91 14.00 -11.96 9.47
N SER A 92 15.27 -11.67 9.16
CA SER A 92 15.64 -10.56 8.29
C SER A 92 15.51 -10.97 6.82
N PRO A 93 14.74 -10.24 5.99
CA PRO A 93 14.61 -10.55 4.58
C PRO A 93 15.93 -10.30 3.84
N ALA A 94 16.20 -11.11 2.81
CA ALA A 94 17.33 -10.87 1.92
C ALA A 94 17.17 -9.52 1.20
N GLN A 95 18.28 -8.83 0.99
CA GLN A 95 18.29 -7.62 0.19
C GLN A 95 17.97 -7.97 -1.26
N ALA A 96 16.93 -7.34 -1.82
CA ALA A 96 16.63 -7.47 -3.23
C ALA A 96 17.50 -6.52 -4.05
N GLU A 97 17.93 -6.97 -5.24
CA GLU A 97 18.57 -6.09 -6.21
C GLU A 97 17.60 -4.96 -6.63
N ARG A 98 18.13 -3.74 -6.69
CA ARG A 98 17.39 -2.55 -7.11
C ARG A 98 18.08 -1.96 -8.33
N THR A 99 17.31 -1.67 -9.39
CA THR A 99 17.82 -1.01 -10.59
C THR A 99 16.92 0.15 -11.00
N ALA A 100 17.56 1.31 -11.16
CA ALA A 100 16.97 2.53 -11.72
C ALA A 100 17.46 2.79 -13.15
N GLN A 101 18.48 2.05 -13.61
CA GLN A 101 19.04 2.19 -14.95
C GLN A 101 17.95 1.99 -16.02
N GLY A 102 17.88 2.90 -16.98
CA GLY A 102 16.87 2.88 -18.05
C GLY A 102 15.45 3.29 -17.63
N LYS A 103 15.23 3.72 -16.38
CA LYS A 103 13.93 4.19 -15.87
C LYS A 103 13.93 5.66 -15.45
N VAL A 104 15.06 6.34 -15.59
CA VAL A 104 15.25 7.75 -15.19
C VAL A 104 15.82 8.52 -16.38
N GLU A 105 15.12 9.58 -16.78
CA GLU A 105 15.60 10.58 -17.73
C GLU A 105 15.91 11.87 -16.97
N TRP A 106 17.13 12.39 -17.13
CA TRP A 106 17.54 13.64 -16.51
C TRP A 106 17.32 14.80 -17.48
N TRP A 107 16.43 15.71 -17.14
CA TRP A 107 16.28 16.98 -17.85
C TRP A 107 17.10 18.06 -17.16
N ALA A 108 18.19 18.50 -17.80
CA ALA A 108 18.86 19.73 -17.44
C ALA A 108 18.20 20.89 -18.20
N SER A 109 17.75 21.93 -17.50
CA SER A 109 17.23 23.15 -18.13
C SER A 109 18.30 23.74 -19.04
N ARG A 110 18.02 23.81 -20.34
CA ARG A 110 18.83 24.59 -21.29
C ARG A 110 18.55 26.08 -21.07
N HIS A 111 18.96 26.63 -19.93
CA HIS A 111 19.07 28.07 -19.74
C HIS A 111 20.55 28.41 -19.56
N PRO A 112 21.19 29.10 -20.51
CA PRO A 112 22.48 29.72 -20.24
C PRO A 112 22.27 30.82 -19.20
N LEU A 113 23.13 30.81 -18.17
CA LEU A 113 23.29 31.94 -17.24
C LEU A 113 23.68 33.21 -17.98
#